data_AF-A0A7J6FDE7-F1
#
_entry.id   AF-A0A7J6FDE7-F1
#
_cell.length_a   1.000
_cell.length_b   1.000
_cell.length_c   1.000
_cell.angle_alpha   90.00
_cell.angle_beta   90.00
_cell.angle_gamma   90.00
#
_symmetry.space_group_name_H-M   'P 1'
#
loop_
_entity.id
_entity.type
_entity.pdbx_description
1 polymer ?
#
loop_
_entity_poly.entity_id
_entity_poly.type
_entity_poly.pdbx_seq_one_letter_code
_entity_poly.pdbx_strand_id
1 'polypeptide(L)'
;MASDYASSSLTELESALKLKNVQYFVTKRPWLDLYGINVRPVAPFGSVSRKPYVDPALIHRSLPDELLYEVFARMTPYDLGRASCVCRKWRYTIRNPVFWRNACLKAWQLSGVVENYKILQSKYESSWRRMWLLRPRARTDGLYVSRNTYIRAGVAEWKVTNPVHVVCYYRYIRFFASGRFLYKNSSQKIKDVAKYMNFRAAKAEAVFSGHYTLSDDKIEAAVLYPGTRPTVWRIRLRIRGTTDGANNRMNLLSLVTSGVNIDEVNGPGEDILGVVESWLDDETHNPDVPAVSHQRGLTPFVFVPFEEVETSVLNLPVDKMDYFVPG
;
A
#
# COMPACT_ATOMS: atom_id res chain seq x y z
N MET A 1 20.64 -24.21 -18.41
CA MET A 1 19.52 -24.75 -17.61
C MET A 1 18.62 -23.62 -17.11
N ALA A 2 17.85 -22.96 -17.99
CA ALA A 2 16.96 -21.85 -17.61
C ALA A 2 15.67 -21.80 -18.47
N SER A 3 15.37 -22.87 -19.22
CA SER A 3 14.22 -22.93 -20.14
C SER A 3 13.01 -23.67 -19.55
N ASP A 4 13.23 -24.53 -18.55
CA ASP A 4 12.19 -25.49 -18.11
C ASP A 4 11.30 -24.97 -16.97
N TYR A 5 11.70 -23.88 -16.30
CA TYR A 5 10.90 -23.26 -15.23
C TYR A 5 9.79 -22.33 -15.76
N ALA A 6 9.94 -21.77 -16.97
CA ALA A 6 8.93 -20.91 -17.56
C ALA A 6 7.75 -21.72 -18.14
N SER A 7 8.03 -22.89 -18.71
CA SER A 7 7.04 -23.77 -19.33
C SER A 7 6.14 -24.50 -18.31
N SER A 8 6.67 -24.82 -17.13
CA SER A 8 5.88 -25.42 -16.04
C SER A 8 4.84 -24.45 -15.48
N SER A 9 5.19 -23.17 -15.33
CA SER A 9 4.26 -22.14 -14.83
C SER A 9 3.07 -21.88 -15.77
N LEU A 10 3.29 -21.96 -17.09
CA LEU A 10 2.26 -21.82 -18.13
C LEU A 10 1.34 -23.04 -18.17
N THR A 11 1.91 -24.24 -18.03
CA THR A 11 1.13 -25.50 -18.02
C THR A 11 0.33 -25.68 -16.73
N GLU A 12 0.81 -25.18 -15.59
CA GLU A 12 0.03 -25.06 -14.35
C GLU A 12 -1.12 -24.04 -14.46
N LEU A 13 -0.89 -22.91 -15.14
CA LEU A 13 -1.93 -21.91 -15.46
C LEU A 13 -3.01 -22.49 -16.38
N GLU A 14 -2.62 -23.24 -17.41
CA GLU A 14 -3.54 -23.93 -18.31
C GLU A 14 -4.33 -25.05 -17.63
N SER A 15 -3.71 -25.81 -16.73
CA SER A 15 -4.38 -26.91 -16.02
C SER A 15 -5.37 -26.39 -14.97
N ALA A 16 -5.06 -25.29 -14.28
CA ALA A 16 -6.01 -24.58 -13.42
C ALA A 16 -7.20 -23.98 -14.22
N LEU A 17 -6.98 -23.56 -15.47
CA LEU A 17 -8.05 -23.13 -16.39
C LEU A 17 -8.88 -24.32 -16.92
N LYS A 18 -8.26 -25.50 -17.12
CA LYS A 18 -8.91 -26.72 -17.63
C LYS A 18 -9.85 -27.39 -16.62
N LEU A 19 -9.61 -27.23 -15.31
CA LEU A 19 -10.49 -27.78 -14.26
C LEU A 19 -11.90 -27.15 -14.23
N LYS A 20 -12.19 -26.15 -15.07
CA LYS A 20 -13.54 -25.59 -15.24
C LYS A 20 -14.40 -26.26 -16.31
N ASN A 21 -13.90 -27.25 -17.05
CA ASN A 21 -14.66 -27.87 -18.14
C ASN A 21 -14.91 -29.36 -17.92
N VAL A 22 -15.59 -29.73 -16.83
CA VAL A 22 -16.38 -30.98 -16.83
C VAL A 22 -17.76 -30.63 -17.39
N GLN A 23 -17.84 -30.51 -18.73
CA GLN A 23 -19.09 -30.59 -19.45
C GLN A 23 -19.25 -32.03 -19.95
N TYR A 24 -20.36 -32.65 -19.56
CA TYR A 24 -20.89 -33.87 -20.17
C TYR A 24 -20.67 -33.85 -21.69
N PHE A 25 -20.25 -34.99 -22.25
CA PHE A 25 -20.14 -35.24 -23.69
C PHE A 25 -21.53 -35.18 -24.35
N VAL A 26 -22.05 -33.97 -24.52
CA VAL A 26 -22.98 -33.62 -25.59
C VAL A 26 -22.13 -32.77 -26.51
N THR A 27 -21.95 -33.20 -27.76
CA THR A 27 -21.25 -32.39 -28.75
C THR A 27 -22.09 -31.15 -29.04
N LYS A 28 -21.96 -30.11 -28.20
CA LYS A 28 -22.52 -28.79 -28.44
C LYS A 28 -21.78 -28.20 -29.62
N ARG A 29 -22.32 -28.46 -30.81
CA ARG A 29 -21.91 -27.79 -32.05
C ARG A 29 -22.43 -26.36 -31.94
N PRO A 30 -21.58 -25.36 -31.66
CA PRO A 30 -22.03 -24.03 -31.25
C PRO A 30 -22.86 -23.31 -32.31
N TRP A 31 -22.73 -23.73 -33.58
CA TRP A 31 -23.48 -23.17 -34.69
C TRP A 31 -24.88 -23.76 -34.85
N LEU A 32 -25.17 -24.95 -34.31
CA LEU A 32 -26.51 -25.56 -34.38
C LEU A 32 -27.50 -24.86 -33.45
N ASP A 33 -27.02 -24.35 -32.29
CA ASP A 33 -27.80 -23.48 -31.41
C ASP A 33 -28.07 -22.10 -32.02
N LEU A 34 -27.42 -21.74 -33.14
CA LEU A 34 -27.59 -20.48 -33.85
C LEU A 34 -28.54 -20.60 -35.06
N TYR A 35 -28.91 -21.82 -35.46
CA TYR A 35 -29.87 -22.03 -36.55
C TYR A 35 -31.28 -21.60 -36.13
N GLY A 36 -31.86 -20.65 -36.84
CA GLY A 36 -33.19 -20.10 -36.54
C GLY A 36 -33.21 -19.06 -35.41
N ILE A 37 -32.11 -18.84 -34.71
CA ILE A 37 -31.96 -17.74 -33.75
C ILE A 37 -31.42 -16.52 -34.49
N ASN A 38 -32.29 -15.53 -34.69
CA ASN A 38 -31.89 -14.24 -35.22
C ASN A 38 -31.07 -13.50 -34.15
N VAL A 39 -29.74 -13.64 -34.19
CA VAL A 39 -28.83 -12.99 -33.24
C VAL A 39 -28.90 -11.49 -33.50
N ARG A 40 -29.69 -10.80 -32.66
CA ARG A 40 -29.69 -9.33 -32.66
C ARG A 40 -28.32 -8.88 -32.15
N PRO A 41 -27.63 -7.95 -32.82
CA PRO A 41 -26.42 -7.37 -32.28
C PRO A 41 -26.70 -6.88 -30.86
N VAL A 42 -25.89 -7.30 -29.90
CA VAL A 42 -25.96 -6.77 -28.54
C VAL A 42 -25.61 -5.29 -28.64
N ALA A 43 -26.64 -4.45 -28.66
CA ALA A 43 -26.46 -3.02 -28.69
C ALA A 43 -25.64 -2.63 -27.44
N PRO A 44 -24.53 -1.90 -27.59
CA PRO A 44 -23.80 -1.37 -26.44
C PRO A 44 -24.77 -0.44 -25.71
N PHE A 45 -25.23 -0.88 -24.54
CA PHE A 45 -26.05 -0.12 -23.57
C PHE A 45 -26.80 1.08 -24.18
N GLY A 46 -27.73 0.77 -25.08
CA GLY A 46 -28.43 1.76 -25.90
C GLY A 46 -29.80 1.20 -26.22
N SER A 47 -30.81 1.84 -25.64
CA SER A 47 -32.23 1.55 -25.79
C SER A 47 -32.62 1.13 -27.21
N VAL A 48 -33.54 0.17 -27.33
CA VAL A 48 -34.21 -0.28 -28.57
C VAL A 48 -35.08 0.84 -29.22
N SER A 49 -35.03 2.06 -28.67
CA SER A 49 -35.53 3.26 -29.33
C SER A 49 -34.69 3.56 -30.58
N ARG A 50 -35.32 3.57 -31.76
CA ARG A 50 -34.81 4.04 -33.06
C ARG A 50 -34.21 5.46 -33.08
N LYS A 51 -34.05 6.13 -31.94
CA LYS A 51 -33.41 7.44 -31.84
C LYS A 51 -31.91 7.25 -31.63
N PRO A 52 -31.05 7.96 -32.37
CA PRO A 52 -29.63 8.01 -32.03
C PRO A 52 -29.50 8.46 -30.57
N TYR A 53 -28.93 7.61 -29.73
CA TYR A 53 -28.61 7.97 -28.35
C TYR A 53 -27.46 8.98 -28.42
N VAL A 54 -27.80 10.26 -28.34
CA VAL A 54 -26.81 11.34 -28.26
C VAL A 54 -26.45 11.50 -26.79
N ASP A 55 -25.22 11.16 -26.42
CA ASP A 55 -24.73 11.36 -25.07
C ASP A 55 -24.72 12.88 -24.74
N PRO A 56 -25.42 13.32 -23.69
CA PRO A 56 -25.50 14.75 -23.38
C PRO A 56 -24.14 15.35 -23.04
N ALA A 57 -23.20 14.57 -22.49
CA ALA A 57 -21.91 15.09 -22.07
C ALA A 57 -20.98 15.29 -23.29
N LEU A 58 -20.44 16.50 -23.44
CA LEU A 58 -19.49 16.85 -24.51
C LEU A 58 -18.27 15.92 -24.53
N ILE A 59 -17.78 15.55 -23.35
CA ILE A 59 -16.63 14.65 -23.21
C ILE A 59 -16.90 13.26 -23.81
N HIS A 60 -18.11 12.72 -23.66
CA HIS A 60 -18.46 11.41 -24.22
C HIS A 60 -18.73 11.45 -25.74
N ARG A 61 -19.07 12.63 -26.26
CA ARG A 61 -19.20 12.85 -27.72
C ARG A 61 -17.85 13.04 -28.39
N SER A 62 -16.91 13.65 -27.67
CA SER A 62 -15.58 14.01 -28.19
C SER A 62 -14.55 12.89 -27.99
N LEU A 63 -14.72 12.05 -26.96
CA LEU A 63 -13.79 10.99 -26.61
C LEU A 63 -14.46 9.62 -26.78
N PRO A 64 -14.00 8.79 -27.73
CA PRO A 64 -14.42 7.39 -27.87
C PRO A 64 -14.21 6.58 -26.58
N ASP A 65 -15.02 5.55 -26.39
CA ASP A 65 -15.02 4.73 -25.17
C ASP A 65 -13.70 3.97 -24.98
N GLU A 66 -13.01 3.63 -26.08
CA GLU A 66 -11.70 2.98 -26.06
C GLU A 66 -10.62 3.92 -25.49
N LEU A 67 -10.66 5.21 -25.85
CA LEU A 67 -9.73 6.20 -25.31
C LEU A 67 -10.03 6.48 -23.84
N LEU A 68 -11.31 6.54 -23.46
CA LEU A 68 -11.71 6.67 -22.06
C LEU A 68 -11.23 5.47 -21.24
N TYR A 69 -11.32 4.27 -21.79
CA TYR A 69 -10.81 3.04 -21.17
C TYR A 69 -9.28 3.10 -20.98
N GLU A 70 -8.54 3.54 -21.99
CA GLU A 70 -7.08 3.71 -21.93
C GLU A 70 -6.65 4.76 -20.89
N VAL A 71 -7.42 5.83 -20.72
CA VAL A 71 -7.21 6.83 -19.65
C VAL A 71 -7.40 6.16 -18.28
N PHE A 72 -8.52 5.47 -18.07
CA PHE A 72 -8.80 4.76 -16.81
C PHE A 72 -7.77 3.66 -16.51
N ALA A 73 -7.25 2.97 -17.53
CA ALA A 73 -6.22 1.95 -17.35
C ALA A 73 -4.90 2.50 -16.78
N ARG A 74 -4.62 3.80 -16.99
CA ARG A 74 -3.42 4.49 -16.49
C ARG A 74 -3.62 5.20 -15.15
N MET A 75 -4.88 5.38 -14.72
CA MET A 75 -5.21 6.02 -13.45
C MET A 75 -4.85 5.16 -12.24
N THR A 76 -4.65 5.81 -11.09
CA THR A 76 -4.50 5.07 -9.83
C THR A 76 -5.85 4.49 -9.39
N PRO A 77 -5.88 3.41 -8.57
CA PRO A 77 -7.13 2.83 -8.12
C PRO A 77 -8.00 3.78 -7.28
N TYR A 78 -7.39 4.76 -6.60
CA TYR A 78 -8.12 5.78 -5.86
C TYR A 78 -8.73 6.82 -6.81
N ASP A 79 -8.03 7.20 -7.88
CA ASP A 79 -8.56 8.05 -8.94
C ASP A 79 -9.72 7.40 -9.68
N LEU A 80 -9.65 6.09 -9.89
CA LEU A 80 -10.77 5.32 -10.40
C LEU A 80 -11.98 5.38 -9.45
N GLY A 81 -11.72 5.34 -8.13
CA GLY A 81 -12.74 5.61 -7.12
C GLY A 81 -13.38 6.99 -7.29
N ARG A 82 -12.56 8.05 -7.39
CA ARG A 82 -13.01 9.44 -7.61
C ARG A 82 -13.78 9.59 -8.93
N ALA A 83 -13.26 9.03 -10.02
CA ALA A 83 -13.87 9.05 -11.35
C ALA A 83 -15.23 8.34 -11.35
N SER A 84 -15.40 7.27 -10.56
CA SER A 84 -16.69 6.58 -10.45
C SER A 84 -17.82 7.44 -9.83
N CYS A 85 -17.47 8.56 -9.18
CA CYS A 85 -18.41 9.50 -8.60
C CYS A 85 -18.81 10.63 -9.57
N VAL A 86 -18.16 10.76 -10.73
CA VAL A 86 -18.40 11.87 -11.67
C VAL A 86 -19.73 11.71 -12.41
N CYS A 87 -19.97 10.55 -13.04
CA CYS A 87 -21.20 10.29 -13.77
C CYS A 87 -21.54 8.78 -13.81
N ARG A 88 -22.77 8.46 -14.21
CA ARG A 88 -23.23 7.07 -14.32
C ARG A 88 -22.39 6.25 -15.30
N LYS A 89 -22.06 6.82 -16.48
CA LYS A 89 -21.25 6.13 -17.50
C LYS A 89 -19.91 5.69 -16.92
N TRP A 90 -19.16 6.60 -16.29
CA TRP A 90 -17.86 6.32 -15.68
C TRP A 90 -17.98 5.29 -14.55
N ARG A 91 -19.01 5.41 -13.71
CA ARG A 91 -19.30 4.44 -12.65
C ARG A 91 -19.47 3.02 -13.18
N TYR A 92 -20.13 2.84 -14.33
CA TYR A 92 -20.31 1.52 -14.95
C TYR A 92 -19.04 1.05 -15.66
N THR A 93 -18.35 1.93 -16.40
CA THR A 93 -17.09 1.58 -17.08
C THR A 93 -16.04 1.09 -16.09
N ILE A 94 -15.89 1.77 -14.95
CA ILE A 94 -14.88 1.45 -13.92
C ILE A 94 -15.18 0.13 -13.18
N ARG A 95 -16.42 -0.40 -13.27
CA ARG A 95 -16.73 -1.74 -12.75
C ARG A 95 -16.08 -2.86 -13.56
N ASN A 96 -15.50 -2.56 -14.72
CA ASN A 96 -14.74 -3.54 -15.49
C ASN A 96 -13.64 -4.17 -14.61
N PRO A 97 -13.60 -5.52 -14.49
CA PRO A 97 -12.66 -6.21 -13.62
C PRO A 97 -11.18 -6.02 -14.01
N VAL A 98 -10.88 -5.64 -15.25
CA VAL A 98 -9.49 -5.48 -15.74
C VAL A 98 -8.75 -4.39 -14.97
N PHE A 99 -9.40 -3.26 -14.66
CA PHE A 99 -8.79 -2.18 -13.88
C PHE A 99 -8.37 -2.65 -12.49
N TRP A 100 -9.26 -3.39 -11.82
CA TRP A 100 -9.01 -3.91 -10.48
C TRP A 100 -8.00 -5.07 -10.48
N ARG A 101 -7.99 -5.91 -11.52
CA ARG A 101 -6.96 -6.94 -11.71
C ARG A 101 -5.56 -6.31 -11.74
N ASN A 102 -5.37 -5.29 -12.57
CA ASN A 102 -4.08 -4.61 -12.70
C ASN A 102 -3.67 -3.95 -11.38
N ALA A 103 -4.62 -3.34 -10.67
CA ALA A 103 -4.38 -2.78 -9.35
C ALA A 103 -3.93 -3.85 -8.35
N CYS A 104 -4.65 -4.97 -8.26
CA CYS A 104 -4.33 -6.08 -7.36
C CYS A 104 -2.96 -6.67 -7.64
N LEU A 105 -2.65 -6.98 -8.90
CA LEU A 105 -1.35 -7.56 -9.28
C LEU A 105 -0.18 -6.63 -8.97
N LYS A 106 -0.37 -5.30 -9.09
CA LYS A 106 0.64 -4.30 -8.69
C LYS A 106 0.80 -4.20 -7.18
N ALA A 107 -0.29 -4.24 -6.41
CA ALA A 107 -0.24 -4.09 -4.95
C ALA A 107 0.33 -5.31 -4.23
N TRP A 108 0.04 -6.53 -4.72
CA TRP A 108 0.51 -7.79 -4.13
C TRP A 108 1.52 -8.51 -5.02
N GLN A 109 2.44 -7.74 -5.60
CA GLN A 109 3.47 -8.27 -6.48
C GLN A 109 4.34 -9.33 -5.77
N LEU A 110 4.62 -9.16 -4.48
CA LEU A 110 5.43 -10.09 -3.67
C LEU A 110 4.82 -11.48 -3.53
N SER A 111 3.50 -11.60 -3.47
CA SER A 111 2.83 -12.91 -3.42
C SER A 111 2.95 -13.66 -4.75
N GLY A 112 3.26 -12.97 -5.85
CA GLY A 112 3.29 -13.54 -7.19
C GLY A 112 1.90 -13.68 -7.83
N VAL A 113 1.89 -13.86 -9.15
CA VAL A 113 0.64 -13.87 -9.93
C VAL A 113 -0.22 -15.08 -9.57
N VAL A 114 0.36 -16.28 -9.56
CA VAL A 114 -0.35 -17.55 -9.34
C VAL A 114 -1.06 -17.57 -7.98
N GLU A 115 -0.37 -17.16 -6.92
CA GLU A 115 -0.93 -17.14 -5.57
C GLU A 115 -2.07 -16.12 -5.45
N ASN A 116 -1.92 -14.95 -6.07
CA ASN A 116 -2.99 -13.96 -6.11
C ASN A 116 -4.26 -14.51 -6.78
N TYR A 117 -4.14 -15.35 -7.82
CA TYR A 117 -5.30 -16.03 -8.43
C TYR A 117 -5.93 -17.08 -7.51
N LYS A 118 -5.12 -17.87 -6.79
CA LYS A 118 -5.61 -18.85 -5.81
C LYS A 118 -6.38 -18.16 -4.67
N ILE A 119 -5.83 -17.07 -4.14
CA ILE A 119 -6.46 -16.26 -3.09
C ILE A 119 -7.76 -15.62 -3.61
N LEU A 120 -7.73 -15.08 -4.82
CA LEU A 120 -8.91 -14.49 -5.46
C LEU A 120 -10.08 -15.49 -5.56
N GLN A 121 -9.79 -16.72 -5.98
CA GLN A 121 -10.80 -17.77 -6.12
C GLN A 121 -11.31 -18.25 -4.77
N SER A 122 -10.41 -18.52 -3.83
CA SER A 122 -10.74 -19.11 -2.52
C SER A 122 -11.42 -18.14 -1.55
N LYS A 123 -10.97 -16.88 -1.47
CA LYS A 123 -11.43 -15.91 -0.45
C LYS A 123 -12.34 -14.81 -0.98
N TYR A 124 -12.34 -14.55 -2.30
CA TYR A 124 -12.97 -13.35 -2.87
C TYR A 124 -13.93 -13.63 -4.04
N GLU A 125 -14.44 -14.86 -4.15
CA GLU A 125 -15.48 -15.24 -5.12
C GLU A 125 -15.10 -14.89 -6.58
N SER A 126 -13.81 -14.96 -6.93
CA SER A 126 -13.29 -14.57 -8.26
C SER A 126 -13.47 -13.08 -8.62
N SER A 127 -13.72 -12.19 -7.65
CA SER A 127 -13.95 -10.75 -7.89
C SER A 127 -12.74 -9.89 -7.51
N TRP A 128 -12.04 -9.36 -8.52
CA TRP A 128 -10.85 -8.50 -8.33
C TRP A 128 -11.17 -7.24 -7.53
N ARG A 129 -12.33 -6.64 -7.78
CA ARG A 129 -12.78 -5.44 -7.06
C ARG A 129 -13.02 -5.73 -5.58
N ARG A 130 -13.63 -6.89 -5.26
CA ARG A 130 -13.87 -7.31 -3.88
C ARG A 130 -12.54 -7.55 -3.15
N MET A 131 -11.61 -8.23 -3.81
CA MET A 131 -10.25 -8.42 -3.31
C MET A 131 -9.54 -7.09 -3.05
N TRP A 132 -9.64 -6.12 -3.97
CA TRP A 132 -9.05 -4.78 -3.78
C TRP A 132 -9.57 -4.04 -2.54
N LEU A 133 -10.86 -4.17 -2.24
CA LEU A 133 -11.49 -3.49 -1.12
C LEU A 133 -11.22 -4.19 0.22
N LEU A 134 -11.23 -5.52 0.24
CA LEU A 134 -11.20 -6.28 1.50
C LEU A 134 -9.81 -6.78 1.89
N ARG A 135 -8.89 -6.98 0.94
CA ARG A 135 -7.54 -7.46 1.25
C ARG A 135 -6.68 -6.30 1.77
N PRO A 136 -6.05 -6.42 2.96
CA PRO A 136 -5.12 -5.41 3.45
C PRO A 136 -3.93 -5.23 2.51
N ARG A 137 -3.45 -3.98 2.40
CA ARG A 137 -2.24 -3.63 1.64
C ARG A 137 -1.57 -2.39 2.20
N ALA A 138 -0.25 -2.33 2.13
CA ALA A 138 0.49 -1.11 2.33
C ALA A 138 0.34 -0.19 1.10
N ARG A 139 0.00 1.08 1.30
CA ARG A 139 -0.06 2.07 0.23
C ARG A 139 1.34 2.55 -0.14
N THR A 140 1.58 2.72 -1.45
CA THR A 140 2.88 3.12 -2.02
C THR A 140 2.84 4.50 -2.69
N ASP A 141 1.65 5.09 -2.78
CA ASP A 141 1.33 6.37 -3.42
C ASP A 141 1.47 7.58 -2.49
N GLY A 142 2.16 7.44 -1.36
CA GLY A 142 2.27 8.48 -0.35
C GLY A 142 3.12 8.07 0.85
N LEU A 143 2.89 8.75 1.97
CA LEU A 143 3.63 8.56 3.22
C LEU A 143 2.69 8.23 4.37
N TYR A 144 3.09 7.27 5.19
CA TYR A 144 2.50 7.06 6.51
C TYR A 144 3.21 7.95 7.50
N VAL A 145 2.46 8.75 8.25
CA VAL A 145 2.98 9.75 9.18
C VAL A 145 2.39 9.55 10.56
N SER A 146 3.25 9.36 11.55
CA SER A 146 2.88 9.29 12.97
C SER A 146 3.41 10.56 13.65
N ARG A 147 2.49 11.41 14.14
CA ARG A 147 2.82 12.66 14.82
C ARG A 147 2.87 12.41 16.33
N ASN A 148 4.01 12.69 16.95
CA ASN A 148 4.25 12.46 18.35
C ASN A 148 4.62 13.76 19.05
N THR A 149 4.00 14.02 20.19
CA THR A 149 4.28 15.18 21.04
C THR A 149 4.68 14.71 22.43
N TYR A 150 5.64 15.40 23.04
CA TYR A 150 5.98 15.21 24.44
C TYR A 150 6.38 16.54 25.07
N ILE A 151 6.24 16.61 26.40
CA ILE A 151 6.59 17.80 27.18
C ILE A 151 8.01 17.60 27.73
N ARG A 152 8.89 18.55 27.45
CA ARG A 152 10.24 18.63 28.02
C ARG A 152 10.28 19.78 29.01
N ALA A 153 10.77 19.53 30.23
CA ALA A 153 11.04 20.59 31.18
C ALA A 153 12.16 21.50 30.64
N GLY A 154 11.92 22.81 30.64
CA GLY A 154 12.92 23.82 30.31
C GLY A 154 13.89 24.06 31.48
N VAL A 155 14.95 24.80 31.22
CA VAL A 155 15.88 25.25 32.26
C VAL A 155 15.21 26.38 33.03
N ALA A 156 14.92 26.16 34.32
CA ALA A 156 14.38 27.19 35.19
C ALA A 156 15.53 28.00 35.80
N GLU A 157 15.68 29.27 35.40
CA GLU A 157 16.66 30.18 36.01
C GLU A 157 16.18 30.73 37.37
N TRP A 158 14.87 30.74 37.63
CA TRP A 158 14.26 31.27 38.86
C TRP A 158 13.11 30.38 39.37
N LYS A 159 12.89 30.34 40.69
CA LYS A 159 11.88 29.49 41.38
C LYS A 159 10.40 29.87 41.14
N VAL A 160 10.10 30.83 40.25
CA VAL A 160 8.76 31.41 40.12
C VAL A 160 7.89 30.66 39.10
N THR A 161 8.48 30.11 38.02
CA THR A 161 7.73 29.37 36.99
C THR A 161 8.57 28.23 36.42
N ASN A 162 7.97 27.05 36.23
CA ASN A 162 8.60 25.92 35.53
C ASN A 162 8.32 26.04 34.01
N PRO A 163 9.26 26.51 33.17
CA PRO A 163 9.06 26.55 31.74
C PRO A 163 8.94 25.13 31.17
N VAL A 164 8.01 24.93 30.25
CA VAL A 164 7.82 23.65 29.56
C VAL A 164 7.84 23.87 28.05
N HIS A 165 8.51 22.97 27.33
CA HIS A 165 8.55 22.96 25.88
C HIS A 165 7.75 21.78 25.35
N VAL A 166 6.74 22.05 24.53
CA VAL A 166 6.03 21.01 23.78
C VAL A 166 6.87 20.68 22.54
N VAL A 167 7.51 19.52 22.56
CA VAL A 167 8.31 19.04 21.43
C VAL A 167 7.44 18.18 20.54
N CYS A 168 7.38 18.52 19.25
CA CYS A 168 6.68 17.75 18.23
C CYS A 168 7.67 17.14 17.25
N TYR A 169 7.52 15.84 17.00
CA TYR A 169 8.28 15.13 15.99
C TYR A 169 7.39 14.15 15.24
N TYR A 170 7.87 13.71 14.08
CA TYR A 170 7.14 12.87 13.16
C TYR A 170 7.97 11.66 12.79
N ARG A 171 7.31 10.51 12.71
CA ARG A 171 7.86 9.30 12.08
C ARG A 171 7.23 9.15 10.70
N TYR A 172 8.07 9.11 9.68
CA TYR A 172 7.68 8.97 8.29
C TYR A 172 8.06 7.58 7.81
N ILE A 173 7.09 6.88 7.23
CA ILE A 173 7.30 5.58 6.58
C ILE A 173 6.77 5.65 5.15
N ARG A 174 7.60 5.22 4.19
CA ARG A 174 7.20 5.02 2.79
C ARG A 174 7.42 3.58 2.38
N PHE A 175 6.36 2.90 1.97
CA PHE A 175 6.44 1.53 1.45
C PHE A 175 6.61 1.52 -0.07
N PHE A 176 7.25 0.46 -0.58
CA PHE A 176 7.41 0.19 -2.00
C PHE A 176 6.92 -1.23 -2.32
N ALA A 177 6.36 -1.43 -3.52
CA ALA A 177 5.83 -2.73 -3.94
C ALA A 177 6.87 -3.87 -3.95
N SER A 178 8.16 -3.52 -3.93
CA SER A 178 9.28 -4.47 -3.84
C SER A 178 9.50 -5.06 -2.44
N GLY A 179 8.71 -4.70 -1.42
CA GLY A 179 8.96 -5.13 -0.04
C GLY A 179 10.02 -4.29 0.68
N ARG A 180 10.50 -3.21 0.07
CA ARG A 180 11.41 -2.24 0.69
C ARG A 180 10.62 -1.09 1.27
N PHE A 181 11.16 -0.43 2.29
CA PHE A 181 10.59 0.81 2.82
C PHE A 181 11.68 1.81 3.18
N LEU A 182 11.26 3.07 3.35
CA LEU A 182 12.08 4.15 3.87
C LEU A 182 11.48 4.66 5.17
N TYR A 183 12.35 4.95 6.12
CA TYR A 183 12.03 5.46 7.44
C TYR A 183 12.83 6.72 7.75
N LYS A 184 12.16 7.75 8.29
CA LYS A 184 12.80 8.94 8.84
C LYS A 184 12.07 9.37 10.12
N ASN A 185 12.83 9.67 11.15
CA ASN A 185 12.34 10.38 12.32
C ASN A 185 12.82 11.84 12.25
N SER A 186 11.91 12.81 12.26
CA SER A 186 12.27 14.23 12.11
C SER A 186 11.25 15.16 12.75
N SER A 187 11.69 16.35 13.16
CA SER A 187 10.82 17.47 13.55
C SER A 187 10.35 18.32 12.38
N GLN A 188 10.91 18.11 11.18
CA GLN A 188 10.51 18.80 9.96
C GLN A 188 9.11 18.39 9.51
N LYS A 189 8.44 19.27 8.76
CA LYS A 189 7.08 19.06 8.27
C LYS A 189 7.07 18.09 7.09
N ILE A 190 5.90 17.50 6.80
CA ILE A 190 5.77 16.49 5.74
C ILE A 190 6.17 17.03 4.35
N LYS A 191 5.82 18.30 4.05
CA LYS A 191 6.19 18.94 2.77
C LYS A 191 7.69 19.06 2.52
N ASP A 192 8.46 19.21 3.59
CA ASP A 192 9.92 19.34 3.51
C ASP A 192 10.57 17.95 3.41
N VAL A 193 10.06 16.99 4.19
CA VAL A 193 10.58 15.62 4.25
C VAL A 193 10.25 14.82 2.99
N ALA A 194 9.08 15.02 2.38
CA ALA A 194 8.63 14.21 1.24
C ALA A 194 9.61 14.21 0.06
N LYS A 195 10.37 15.29 -0.12
CA LYS A 195 11.41 15.45 -1.15
C LYS A 195 12.54 14.41 -1.01
N TYR A 196 12.84 14.00 0.22
CA TYR A 196 13.93 13.08 0.55
C TYR A 196 13.47 11.63 0.75
N MET A 197 12.16 11.37 0.81
CA MET A 197 11.59 10.04 0.98
C MET A 197 11.64 9.22 -0.34
N ASN A 198 12.76 9.22 -1.05
CA ASN A 198 13.00 8.41 -2.24
C ASN A 198 14.43 7.83 -2.20
N PHE A 199 14.66 6.68 -2.84
CA PHE A 199 15.96 5.99 -2.75
C PHE A 199 17.16 6.78 -3.28
N ARG A 200 16.94 7.72 -4.22
CA ARG A 200 18.01 8.54 -4.79
C ARG A 200 18.47 9.62 -3.80
N ALA A 201 17.52 10.24 -3.11
CA ALA A 201 17.77 11.34 -2.17
C ALA A 201 18.01 10.89 -0.72
N ALA A 202 17.65 9.64 -0.38
CA ALA A 202 17.73 9.11 0.99
C ALA A 202 19.14 9.18 1.61
N LYS A 203 20.20 9.06 0.79
CA LYS A 203 21.60 9.00 1.26
C LYS A 203 22.09 10.28 1.92
N ALA A 204 21.44 11.42 1.70
CA ALA A 204 21.92 12.72 2.17
C ALA A 204 21.29 13.20 3.49
N GLU A 205 20.17 12.61 3.92
CA GLU A 205 19.23 13.28 4.85
C GLU A 205 18.74 12.38 5.99
N ALA A 206 19.61 11.48 6.49
CA ALA A 206 19.30 10.54 7.58
C ALA A 206 17.99 9.75 7.34
N VAL A 207 17.75 9.35 6.08
CA VAL A 207 16.66 8.45 5.71
C VAL A 207 17.23 7.05 5.66
N PHE A 208 16.62 6.15 6.40
CA PHE A 208 17.08 4.78 6.50
C PHE A 208 16.19 3.88 5.67
N SER A 209 16.80 2.91 4.98
CA SER A 209 16.09 1.92 4.17
C SER A 209 16.09 0.57 4.85
N GLY A 210 14.98 -0.15 4.73
CA GLY A 210 14.84 -1.50 5.24
C GLY A 210 13.90 -2.34 4.41
N HIS A 211 13.57 -3.52 4.92
CA HIS A 211 12.63 -4.46 4.32
C HIS A 211 11.42 -4.65 5.22
N TYR A 212 10.26 -4.89 4.60
CA TYR A 212 9.02 -5.16 5.29
C TYR A 212 8.32 -6.36 4.68
N THR A 213 7.65 -7.12 5.53
CA THR A 213 6.72 -8.19 5.15
C THR A 213 5.31 -7.79 5.57
N LEU A 214 4.31 -8.30 4.86
CA LEU A 214 2.90 -8.11 5.17
C LEU A 214 2.24 -9.48 5.28
N SER A 215 1.87 -9.85 6.50
CA SER A 215 1.19 -11.09 6.84
C SER A 215 -0.21 -10.75 7.31
N ASP A 216 -1.22 -11.15 6.53
CA ASP A 216 -2.63 -10.76 6.71
C ASP A 216 -2.83 -9.24 6.81
N ASP A 217 -2.97 -8.70 8.03
CA ASP A 217 -3.13 -7.28 8.33
C ASP A 217 -1.97 -6.69 9.13
N LYS A 218 -0.92 -7.47 9.40
CA LYS A 218 0.26 -7.07 10.18
C LYS A 218 1.45 -6.83 9.27
N ILE A 219 2.10 -5.69 9.46
CA ILE A 219 3.38 -5.37 8.83
C ILE A 219 4.47 -5.55 9.87
N GLU A 220 5.51 -6.28 9.49
CA GLU A 220 6.76 -6.34 10.23
C GLU A 220 7.83 -5.68 9.38
N ALA A 221 8.59 -4.78 9.98
CA ALA A 221 9.58 -4.00 9.26
C ALA A 221 10.80 -3.75 10.13
N ALA A 222 11.98 -3.85 9.52
CA ALA A 222 13.25 -3.69 10.19
C ALA A 222 14.18 -2.75 9.43
N VAL A 223 14.91 -1.92 10.19
CA VAL A 223 15.92 -0.97 9.69
C VAL A 223 17.18 -1.13 10.53
N LEU A 224 18.34 -1.04 9.90
CA LEU A 224 19.62 -0.92 10.59
C LEU A 224 20.05 0.55 10.66
N TYR A 225 20.34 1.03 11.88
CA TYR A 225 21.08 2.27 12.07
C TYR A 225 22.58 1.98 12.00
N PRO A 226 23.29 2.56 11.00
CA PRO A 226 24.73 2.47 10.92
C PRO A 226 25.39 3.34 11.99
N GLY A 227 26.54 2.92 12.50
CA GLY A 227 27.31 3.66 13.50
C GLY A 227 28.37 2.79 14.14
N THR A 228 29.04 3.32 15.17
CA THR A 228 30.01 2.57 15.99
C THR A 228 29.38 1.39 16.73
N ARG A 229 28.08 1.50 17.04
CA ARG A 229 27.26 0.44 17.64
C ARG A 229 26.02 0.22 16.76
N PRO A 230 26.06 -0.74 15.82
CA PRO A 230 24.93 -0.99 14.94
C PRO A 230 23.71 -1.40 15.75
N THR A 231 22.61 -0.70 15.50
CA THR A 231 21.35 -0.91 16.22
C THR A 231 20.25 -1.20 15.21
N VAL A 232 19.55 -2.31 15.39
CA VAL A 232 18.38 -2.63 14.60
C VAL A 232 17.15 -2.02 15.24
N TRP A 233 16.35 -1.38 14.41
CA TRP A 233 15.04 -0.85 14.71
C TRP A 233 13.98 -1.76 14.09
N ARG A 234 13.18 -2.39 14.94
CA ARG A 234 12.05 -3.22 14.55
C ARG A 234 10.76 -2.52 14.88
N ILE A 235 9.82 -2.58 13.94
CA ILE A 235 8.47 -2.09 14.15
C ILE A 235 7.46 -3.14 13.68
N ARG A 236 6.45 -3.40 14.51
CA ARG A 236 5.27 -4.16 14.11
C ARG A 236 4.08 -3.20 14.04
N LEU A 237 3.41 -3.20 12.90
CA LEU A 237 2.27 -2.33 12.62
C LEU A 237 1.06 -3.18 12.24
N ARG A 238 -0.15 -2.66 12.48
CA ARG A 238 -1.39 -3.26 11.99
C ARG A 238 -2.08 -2.31 11.04
N ILE A 239 -2.32 -2.75 9.80
CA ILE A 239 -3.04 -1.98 8.79
C ILE A 239 -4.49 -1.80 9.22
N ARG A 240 -4.97 -0.57 9.12
CA ARG A 240 -6.36 -0.17 9.34
C ARG A 240 -6.81 0.74 8.20
N GLY A 241 -8.12 0.88 8.05
CA GLY A 241 -8.73 1.81 7.11
C GLY A 241 -9.89 2.53 7.77
N THR A 242 -10.11 3.79 7.41
CA THR A 242 -11.32 4.53 7.79
C THR A 242 -12.56 3.97 7.08
N THR A 243 -12.36 3.42 5.88
CA THR A 243 -13.38 2.72 5.09
C THR A 243 -12.75 1.49 4.44
N ASP A 244 -13.59 0.58 3.95
CA ASP A 244 -13.14 -0.60 3.20
C ASP A 244 -12.23 -0.18 2.03
N GLY A 245 -11.07 -0.81 1.96
CA GLY A 245 -10.08 -0.58 0.92
C GLY A 245 -9.28 0.71 1.06
N ALA A 246 -9.52 1.55 2.08
CA ALA A 246 -8.77 2.80 2.25
C ALA A 246 -7.31 2.56 2.68
N ASN A 247 -7.08 1.60 3.58
CA ASN A 247 -5.76 1.24 4.13
C ASN A 247 -4.90 2.46 4.52
N ASN A 248 -5.55 3.51 5.05
CA ASN A 248 -4.97 4.82 5.30
C ASN A 248 -4.55 5.05 6.77
N ARG A 249 -4.58 3.99 7.58
CA ARG A 249 -4.21 4.00 8.99
C ARG A 249 -3.29 2.83 9.30
N MET A 250 -2.37 3.01 10.24
CA MET A 250 -1.62 1.89 10.81
C MET A 250 -1.45 2.06 12.30
N ASN A 251 -1.91 1.08 13.08
CA ASN A 251 -1.69 1.07 14.51
C ASN A 251 -0.30 0.53 14.81
N LEU A 252 0.45 1.23 15.65
CA LEU A 252 1.74 0.75 16.11
C LEU A 252 1.53 -0.30 17.21
N LEU A 253 1.94 -1.54 16.95
CA LEU A 253 1.79 -2.66 17.88
C LEU A 253 3.00 -2.78 18.81
N SER A 254 4.20 -2.80 18.23
CA SER A 254 5.45 -2.81 18.98
C SER A 254 6.54 -2.02 18.26
N LEU A 255 7.45 -1.47 19.05
CA LEU A 255 8.61 -0.72 18.58
C LEU A 255 9.79 -1.12 19.45
N VAL A 256 10.79 -1.76 18.86
CA VAL A 256 11.92 -2.34 19.57
C VAL A 256 13.21 -1.87 18.92
N THR A 257 14.21 -1.53 19.73
CA THR A 257 15.58 -1.29 19.29
C THR A 257 16.51 -2.28 19.96
N SER A 258 17.28 -3.04 19.18
CA SER A 258 18.20 -4.07 19.68
C SER A 258 19.60 -3.89 19.09
N GLY A 259 20.62 -4.21 19.85
CA GLY A 259 22.00 -4.29 19.37
C GLY A 259 22.23 -5.49 18.45
N VAL A 260 23.04 -5.29 17.42
CA VAL A 260 23.46 -6.34 16.46
C VAL A 260 24.97 -6.36 16.36
N ASN A 261 25.55 -7.53 16.13
CA ASN A 261 26.99 -7.65 15.87
C ASN A 261 27.35 -7.21 14.46
N ILE A 262 28.55 -6.65 14.30
CA ILE A 262 29.04 -6.18 13.00
C ILE A 262 29.16 -7.35 12.01
N ASP A 263 29.51 -8.54 12.50
CA ASP A 263 29.73 -9.74 11.68
C ASP A 263 28.42 -10.36 11.15
N GLU A 264 27.28 -10.04 11.76
CA GLU A 264 25.95 -10.53 11.35
C GLU A 264 25.31 -9.65 10.27
N VAL A 265 25.94 -8.49 9.97
CA VAL A 265 25.42 -7.52 9.02
C VAL A 265 26.37 -7.38 7.83
N ASN A 266 25.98 -7.97 6.71
CA ASN A 266 26.66 -7.77 5.44
C ASN A 266 26.21 -6.45 4.78
N GLY A 267 26.77 -5.34 5.25
CA GLY A 267 26.74 -4.03 4.59
C GLY A 267 25.36 -3.33 4.47
N PRO A 268 25.34 -2.09 3.95
CA PRO A 268 24.14 -1.28 3.86
C PRO A 268 23.26 -1.71 2.67
N GLY A 269 22.16 -2.41 2.95
CA GLY A 269 21.09 -2.67 1.97
C GLY A 269 20.59 -4.11 1.88
N GLU A 270 21.18 -5.04 2.63
CA GLU A 270 20.69 -6.42 2.69
C GLU A 270 19.43 -6.58 3.56
N ASP A 271 18.81 -7.76 3.46
CA ASP A 271 17.55 -8.09 4.12
C ASP A 271 17.72 -8.32 5.63
N ILE A 272 17.89 -7.20 6.35
CA ILE A 272 17.93 -7.16 7.82
C ILE A 272 16.67 -7.79 8.42
N LEU A 273 15.54 -7.78 7.72
CA LEU A 273 14.33 -8.38 8.25
C LEU A 273 14.47 -9.90 8.38
N GLY A 274 15.07 -10.58 7.39
CA GLY A 274 15.34 -12.01 7.46
C GLY A 274 16.33 -12.39 8.57
N VAL A 275 17.32 -11.54 8.86
CA VAL A 275 18.28 -11.77 9.96
C VAL A 275 17.59 -11.76 11.33
N VAL A 276 16.55 -10.92 11.47
CA VAL A 276 15.93 -10.61 12.77
C VAL A 276 14.53 -11.23 12.90
N GLU A 277 14.10 -12.03 11.92
CA GLU A 277 12.78 -12.68 11.89
C GLU A 277 12.61 -13.66 13.06
N SER A 278 13.67 -14.37 13.44
CA SER A 278 13.66 -15.33 14.56
C SER A 278 13.91 -14.70 15.92
N TRP A 279 14.19 -13.39 15.99
CA TRP A 279 14.62 -12.77 17.24
C TRP A 279 13.43 -12.43 18.14
N LEU A 280 13.58 -12.69 19.43
CA LEU A 280 12.62 -12.25 20.43
C LEU A 280 12.70 -10.71 20.62
N ASP A 281 11.65 -10.12 21.20
CA ASP A 281 11.57 -8.67 21.39
C ASP A 281 12.60 -8.15 22.43
N ASP A 282 13.04 -9.00 23.34
CA ASP A 282 14.05 -8.75 24.38
C ASP A 282 15.46 -9.21 24.00
N GLU A 283 15.62 -9.77 22.80
CA GLU A 283 16.89 -10.29 22.31
C GLU A 283 17.82 -9.19 21.77
N THR A 284 19.10 -9.31 22.14
CA THR A 284 20.17 -8.51 21.57
C THR A 284 21.42 -9.36 21.38
N HIS A 285 22.09 -9.15 20.24
CA HIS A 285 23.33 -9.85 19.93
C HIS A 285 24.56 -8.99 20.24
N ASN A 286 24.39 -7.75 20.69
CA ASN A 286 25.49 -6.89 21.14
C ASN A 286 25.31 -6.56 22.63
N PRO A 287 26.21 -7.03 23.52
CA PRO A 287 26.08 -6.83 24.96
C PRO A 287 26.12 -5.35 25.39
N ASP A 288 26.71 -4.47 24.58
CA ASP A 288 26.79 -3.03 24.84
C ASP A 288 25.48 -2.27 24.52
N VAL A 289 24.55 -2.89 23.80
CA VAL A 289 23.32 -2.25 23.32
C VAL A 289 22.11 -3.12 23.68
N PRO A 290 21.46 -2.88 24.82
CA PRO A 290 20.33 -3.70 25.26
C PRO A 290 19.14 -3.58 24.29
N ALA A 291 18.33 -4.64 24.24
CA ALA A 291 17.02 -4.58 23.62
C ALA A 291 16.10 -3.66 24.43
N VAL A 292 15.54 -2.64 23.78
CA VAL A 292 14.64 -1.67 24.41
C VAL A 292 13.30 -1.67 23.68
N SER A 293 12.25 -2.02 24.40
CA SER A 293 10.87 -1.87 23.96
C SER A 293 10.36 -0.47 24.31
N HIS A 294 9.91 0.27 23.29
CA HIS A 294 9.46 1.64 23.44
C HIS A 294 7.97 1.68 23.78
N GLN A 295 7.62 2.22 24.94
CA GLN A 295 6.21 2.38 25.36
C GLN A 295 5.62 3.76 25.06
N ARG A 296 6.45 4.74 24.70
CA ARG A 296 6.04 6.14 24.45
C ARG A 296 6.09 6.46 22.97
N GLY A 297 5.23 7.39 22.55
CA GLY A 297 5.17 7.84 21.16
C GLY A 297 4.66 6.75 20.21
N LEU A 298 3.66 5.98 20.65
CA LEU A 298 3.03 4.90 19.88
C LEU A 298 1.78 5.41 19.12
N THR A 299 1.77 6.69 18.75
CA THR A 299 0.65 7.25 17.99
C THR A 299 0.53 6.54 16.63
N PRO A 300 -0.68 6.17 16.20
CA PRO A 300 -0.86 5.45 14.95
C PRO A 300 -0.50 6.33 13.76
N PHE A 301 -0.10 5.70 12.67
CA PHE A 301 0.23 6.38 11.44
C PHE A 301 -1.02 6.71 10.63
N VAL A 302 -0.98 7.90 10.02
CA VAL A 302 -1.96 8.40 9.08
C VAL A 302 -1.33 8.49 7.70
N PHE A 303 -2.01 7.96 6.70
CA PHE A 303 -1.56 8.05 5.33
C PHE A 303 -1.85 9.43 4.73
N VAL A 304 -0.86 10.00 4.04
CA VAL A 304 -0.97 11.21 3.24
C VAL A 304 -0.50 10.90 1.81
N PRO A 305 -1.39 10.98 0.80
CA PRO A 305 -1.01 10.85 -0.61
C PRO A 305 -0.01 11.93 -1.02
N PHE A 306 0.88 11.65 -1.98
CA PHE A 306 1.85 12.64 -2.46
C PHE A 306 1.20 13.91 -3.01
N GLU A 307 0.02 13.80 -3.61
CA GLU A 307 -0.77 14.92 -4.13
C GLU A 307 -1.21 15.90 -3.02
N GLU A 308 -1.38 15.42 -1.80
CA GLU A 308 -1.92 16.19 -0.67
C GLU A 308 -0.83 16.61 0.33
N VAL A 309 0.44 16.33 0.04
CA VAL A 309 1.57 16.59 0.95
C VAL A 309 1.69 18.08 1.29
N GLU A 310 1.50 18.98 0.31
CA GLU A 310 1.63 20.43 0.51
C GLU A 310 0.45 20.99 1.35
N THR A 311 -0.76 20.49 1.10
CA THR A 311 -1.99 20.95 1.74
C THR A 311 -2.33 20.19 3.01
N SER A 312 -1.51 19.20 3.40
CA SER A 312 -1.78 18.35 4.56
C SER A 312 -1.85 19.17 5.85
N VAL A 313 -2.87 18.87 6.67
CA VAL A 313 -3.06 19.44 7.99
C VAL A 313 -1.88 19.15 8.92
N LEU A 314 -1.10 18.09 8.65
CA LEU A 314 0.12 17.75 9.40
C LEU A 314 1.25 18.79 9.22
N ASN A 315 1.13 19.72 8.27
CA ASN A 315 2.04 20.87 8.12
C ASN A 315 1.72 22.04 9.08
N LEU A 316 0.59 21.99 9.79
CA LEU A 316 0.24 23.02 10.77
C LEU A 316 1.22 22.96 11.97
N PRO A 317 1.59 24.13 12.54
CA PRO A 317 2.43 24.19 13.74
C PRO A 317 1.69 23.61 14.95
N VAL A 318 2.44 23.33 16.01
CA VAL A 318 1.89 22.80 17.28
C VAL A 318 0.80 23.71 17.82
N ASP A 319 1.00 25.03 17.81
CA ASP A 319 0.05 26.03 18.31
C ASP A 319 -1.33 26.01 17.63
N LYS A 320 -1.43 25.42 16.44
CA LYS A 320 -2.70 25.26 15.70
C LYS A 320 -3.29 23.85 15.82
N MET A 321 -2.53 22.91 16.36
CA MET A 321 -2.94 21.53 16.58
C MET A 321 -2.13 20.93 17.72
N ASP A 322 -2.51 21.20 18.97
CA ASP A 322 -1.83 20.64 20.14
C ASP A 322 -2.03 19.12 20.24
N TYR A 323 -3.18 18.64 19.79
CA TYR A 323 -3.55 17.23 19.77
C TYR A 323 -4.03 16.82 18.36
N PHE A 324 -3.40 15.79 17.80
CA PHE A 324 -3.82 15.20 16.54
C PHE A 324 -4.55 13.90 16.83
N VAL A 325 -5.86 13.87 16.57
CA VAL A 325 -6.64 12.63 16.62
C VAL A 325 -6.47 11.94 15.27
N PRO A 326 -5.78 10.80 15.21
CA PRO A 326 -5.74 9.97 14.02
C PRO A 326 -7.07 9.21 13.99
N GLY A 327 -8.14 9.93 13.61
CA GLY A 327 -9.53 9.44 13.67
C GLY A 327 -9.76 8.10 12.99
#